data_AF-A0A953ICE5-F1
#
_entry.id   AF-A0A953ICE5-F1
#
_cell.length_a   1.000
_cell.length_b   1.000
_cell.length_c   1.000
_cell.angle_alpha   90.00
_cell.angle_beta   90.00
_cell.angle_gamma   90.00
#
_symmetry.space_group_name_H-M   'P 1'
#
loop_
_entity.id
_entity.type
_entity.pdbx_description
1 polymer ?
#
loop_
_entity_poly.entity_id
_entity_poly.type
_entity_poly.pdbx_seq_one_letter_code
_entity_poly.pdbx_strand_id
1 'polypeptide(L)'
;MASAFRAVLDIWWLMFLVFVPCALLGYLVSLLSPGGRKRRISRSGVRALEQLDRMSGIEFEEFLKALFERKGFKVQMTPPSGDYGVDLILTRPGSPERIAVQAKRYHRKHTVGVRAIQEVYAGKDYYGCSRAIVVTTSYFTENAKQSARKLGVFIIDRDQLAEEFRHQQKNQHKK
;
A
#
# COMPACT_ATOMS: atom_id res chain seq x y z
N MET A 1 24.28 59.47 4.53
CA MET A 1 24.64 58.42 3.54
C MET A 1 25.14 57.12 4.20
N ALA A 2 25.91 57.15 5.31
CA ALA A 2 26.46 55.94 5.94
C ALA A 2 25.44 55.04 6.72
N SER A 3 24.34 55.62 7.23
CA SER A 3 23.33 54.86 8.01
C SER A 3 22.50 53.89 7.17
N ALA A 4 22.09 54.31 5.96
CA ALA A 4 21.27 53.49 5.08
C ALA A 4 22.02 52.25 4.54
N PHE A 5 23.34 52.32 4.39
CA PHE A 5 24.16 51.21 3.89
C PHE A 5 24.35 50.09 4.93
N ARG A 6 24.35 50.44 6.23
CA ARG A 6 24.42 49.46 7.33
C ARG A 6 23.10 48.67 7.46
N ALA A 7 21.97 49.35 7.34
CA ALA A 7 20.65 48.70 7.40
C ALA A 7 20.45 47.66 6.29
N VAL A 8 20.98 47.89 5.09
CA VAL A 8 20.93 46.89 4.01
C VAL A 8 21.78 45.68 4.37
N LEU A 9 23.00 45.86 4.87
CA LEU A 9 23.88 44.75 5.27
C LEU A 9 23.29 43.90 6.43
N ASP A 10 22.58 44.53 7.37
CA ASP A 10 21.92 43.83 8.48
C ASP A 10 20.74 42.94 8.02
N ILE A 11 20.02 43.37 6.99
CA ILE A 11 18.93 42.58 6.38
C ILE A 11 19.50 41.32 5.70
N TRP A 12 20.65 41.45 5.01
CA TRP A 12 21.30 40.30 4.38
C TRP A 12 21.83 39.29 5.41
N TRP A 13 22.32 39.76 6.56
CA TRP A 13 22.75 38.89 7.66
C TRP A 13 21.58 38.09 8.27
N LEU A 14 20.42 38.73 8.44
CA LEU A 14 19.20 38.08 8.92
C LEU A 14 18.65 37.05 7.92
N MET A 15 18.75 37.30 6.63
CA MET A 15 18.36 36.33 5.60
C MET A 15 19.27 35.08 5.64
N PHE A 16 20.57 35.24 5.85
CA PHE A 16 21.50 34.12 5.99
C PHE A 16 21.20 33.25 7.23
N LEU A 17 20.82 33.88 8.35
CA LEU A 17 20.46 33.19 9.60
C LEU A 17 19.18 32.34 9.49
N VAL A 18 18.30 32.62 8.53
CA VAL A 18 17.05 31.86 8.34
C VAL A 18 17.17 30.84 7.21
N PHE A 19 17.79 31.21 6.09
CA PHE A 19 17.83 30.33 4.91
C PHE A 19 18.84 29.19 5.03
N VAL A 20 20.01 29.42 5.66
CA VAL A 20 21.04 28.37 5.80
C VAL A 20 20.58 27.24 6.74
N PRO A 21 19.98 27.51 7.91
CA PRO A 21 19.47 26.45 8.79
C PRO A 21 18.31 25.67 8.16
N CYS A 22 17.41 26.34 7.42
CA CYS A 22 16.32 25.65 6.72
C CYS A 22 16.84 24.70 5.63
N ALA A 23 17.87 25.10 4.88
CA ALA A 23 18.51 24.24 3.88
C ALA A 23 19.23 23.05 4.53
N LEU A 24 19.94 23.29 5.63
CA LEU A 24 20.63 22.23 6.40
C LEU A 24 19.63 21.26 7.04
N LEU A 25 18.50 21.75 7.54
CA LEU A 25 17.43 20.92 8.09
C LEU A 25 16.79 20.04 7.01
N GLY A 26 16.51 20.61 5.83
CA GLY A 26 16.02 19.84 4.69
C GLY A 26 17.00 18.75 4.23
N TYR A 27 18.30 19.06 4.21
CA TYR A 27 19.35 18.10 3.91
C TYR A 27 19.44 16.99 4.98
N LEU A 28 19.39 17.34 6.26
CA LEU A 28 19.42 16.39 7.37
C LEU A 28 18.21 15.43 7.36
N VAL A 29 17.02 15.96 7.07
CA VAL A 29 15.79 15.15 6.88
C VAL A 29 15.94 14.20 5.70
N SER A 30 16.61 14.61 4.62
CA SER A 30 16.87 13.73 3.47
C SER A 30 17.83 12.59 3.80
N LEU A 31 18.80 12.82 4.71
CA LEU A 31 19.74 11.80 5.19
C LEU A 31 19.06 10.75 6.08
N LEU A 32 18.06 11.19 6.85
CA LEU A 32 17.26 10.34 7.73
C LEU A 32 16.14 9.61 6.97
N SER A 33 15.82 10.02 5.74
CA SER A 33 14.82 9.35 4.93
C SER A 33 15.37 7.98 4.52
N PRO A 34 14.78 6.86 5.00
CA PRO A 34 15.27 5.54 4.66
C PRO A 34 15.09 5.33 3.16
N GLY A 35 16.18 5.51 2.40
CA GLY A 35 16.23 5.28 0.97
C GLY A 35 15.61 3.93 0.64
N GLY A 36 14.68 3.93 -0.32
CA GLY A 36 13.88 2.77 -0.72
C GLY A 36 14.78 1.56 -0.97
N ARG A 37 14.78 0.66 0.01
CA ARG A 37 15.59 -0.56 -0.03
C ARG A 37 15.09 -1.38 -1.22
N LYS A 38 15.84 -1.44 -2.31
CA LYS A 38 15.57 -2.38 -3.42
C LYS A 38 15.74 -3.79 -2.85
N ARG A 39 14.63 -4.37 -2.38
CA ARG A 39 14.60 -5.69 -1.74
C ARG A 39 14.83 -6.73 -2.82
N ARG A 40 16.00 -7.38 -2.80
CA ARG A 40 16.30 -8.52 -3.67
C ARG A 40 15.31 -9.65 -3.32
N ILE A 41 14.42 -9.99 -4.25
CA ILE A 41 13.45 -11.07 -4.07
C ILE A 41 14.22 -12.40 -4.00
N SER A 42 14.01 -13.20 -2.95
CA SER A 42 14.67 -14.51 -2.81
C SER A 42 14.06 -15.54 -3.76
N ARG A 43 14.77 -16.63 -4.05
CA ARG A 43 14.31 -17.72 -4.95
C ARG A 43 12.90 -18.25 -4.60
N SER A 44 12.57 -18.33 -3.32
CA SER A 44 11.23 -18.71 -2.85
C SER A 44 10.15 -17.69 -3.21
N GLY A 45 10.46 -16.39 -3.18
CA GLY A 45 9.56 -15.33 -3.61
C GLY A 45 9.33 -15.34 -5.12
N VAL A 46 10.34 -15.71 -5.91
CA VAL A 46 10.20 -15.86 -7.37
C VAL A 46 9.19 -16.96 -7.72
N ARG A 47 9.25 -18.12 -7.05
CA ARG A 47 8.27 -19.21 -7.27
C ARG A 47 6.84 -18.81 -6.87
N ALA A 48 6.68 -18.11 -5.75
CA ALA A 48 5.37 -17.62 -5.33
C ALA A 48 4.77 -16.64 -6.35
N LEU A 49 5.60 -15.78 -6.92
CA LEU A 49 5.20 -14.85 -7.97
C LEU A 49 4.78 -15.53 -9.27
N GLU A 50 5.45 -16.61 -9.67
CA GLU A 50 5.05 -17.41 -10.84
C GLU A 50 3.69 -18.10 -10.63
N GLN A 51 3.39 -18.54 -9.40
CA GLN A 51 2.08 -19.12 -9.08
C GLN A 51 0.97 -18.08 -9.21
N LEU A 52 1.19 -16.86 -8.68
CA LEU A 52 0.24 -15.76 -8.80
C LEU A 52 -0.06 -15.39 -10.26
N ASP A 53 0.94 -15.48 -11.15
CA ASP A 53 0.76 -15.13 -12.57
C ASP A 53 -0.16 -16.11 -13.31
N ARG A 54 -0.26 -17.37 -12.85
CA ARG A 54 -1.05 -18.43 -13.47
C ARG A 54 -2.49 -18.49 -13.00
N MET A 55 -2.83 -17.83 -11.89
CA MET A 55 -4.17 -17.80 -11.33
C MET A 55 -5.12 -16.95 -12.19
N SER A 56 -6.36 -17.42 -12.33
CA SER A 56 -7.53 -16.66 -12.74
C SER A 56 -7.95 -15.66 -11.64
N GLY A 57 -8.96 -14.83 -11.94
CA GLY A 57 -9.52 -13.90 -10.95
C GLY A 57 -10.11 -14.61 -9.73
N ILE A 58 -10.94 -15.63 -9.99
CA ILE A 58 -11.60 -16.42 -8.94
C ILE A 58 -10.56 -17.18 -8.10
N GLU A 59 -9.60 -17.84 -8.73
CA GLU A 59 -8.52 -18.52 -8.00
C GLU A 59 -7.69 -17.55 -7.15
N PHE A 60 -7.54 -16.29 -7.59
CA PHE A 60 -6.85 -15.27 -6.83
C PHE A 60 -7.66 -14.83 -5.59
N GLU A 61 -8.98 -14.69 -5.71
CA GLU A 61 -9.86 -14.41 -4.56
C GLU A 61 -9.85 -15.55 -3.54
N GLU A 62 -9.97 -16.80 -3.99
CA GLU A 62 -9.87 -17.99 -3.14
C GLU A 62 -8.49 -18.10 -2.47
N PHE A 63 -7.44 -17.77 -3.22
CA PHE A 63 -6.09 -17.69 -2.68
C PHE A 63 -6.00 -16.65 -1.54
N LEU A 64 -6.53 -15.44 -1.75
CA LEU A 64 -6.53 -14.40 -0.74
C LEU A 64 -7.37 -14.78 0.48
N LYS A 65 -8.51 -15.44 0.28
CA LYS A 65 -9.29 -16.01 1.38
C LYS A 65 -8.43 -16.92 2.25
N ALA A 66 -7.79 -17.92 1.65
CA ALA A 66 -6.95 -18.86 2.39
C ALA A 66 -5.73 -18.19 3.04
N LEU A 67 -5.18 -17.14 2.42
CA LEU A 67 -4.12 -16.31 2.97
C LEU A 67 -4.57 -15.60 4.26
N PHE A 68 -5.71 -14.91 4.23
CA PHE A 68 -6.21 -14.15 5.37
C PHE A 68 -6.73 -15.05 6.49
N GLU A 69 -7.35 -16.18 6.16
CA GLU A 69 -7.73 -17.20 7.16
C GLU A 69 -6.53 -17.71 7.95
N ARG A 70 -5.42 -18.01 7.25
CA ARG A 70 -4.16 -18.40 7.89
C ARG A 70 -3.54 -17.29 8.75
N LYS A 71 -3.84 -16.02 8.45
CA LYS A 71 -3.45 -14.87 9.29
C LYS A 71 -4.38 -14.66 10.49
N GLY A 72 -5.37 -15.53 10.70
CA GLY A 72 -6.28 -15.49 11.84
C GLY A 72 -7.51 -14.61 11.63
N PHE A 73 -7.81 -14.23 10.40
CA PHE A 73 -9.07 -13.56 10.08
C PHE A 73 -10.17 -14.58 9.77
N LYS A 74 -11.41 -14.27 10.12
CA LYS A 74 -12.58 -14.89 9.50
C LYS A 74 -12.87 -14.13 8.21
N VAL A 75 -13.01 -14.86 7.11
CA VAL A 75 -13.18 -14.30 5.77
C VAL A 75 -14.54 -14.67 5.21
N GLN A 76 -15.25 -13.68 4.69
CA GLN A 76 -16.48 -13.86 3.94
C GLN A 76 -16.25 -13.37 2.50
N MET A 77 -16.53 -14.21 1.50
CA MET A 77 -16.55 -13.75 0.11
C MET A 77 -17.89 -13.08 -0.19
N THR A 78 -17.88 -12.07 -1.05
CA THR A 78 -19.08 -11.43 -1.57
C THR A 78 -19.61 -12.19 -2.78
N PRO A 79 -20.85 -11.92 -3.22
CA PRO A 79 -21.37 -12.50 -4.45
C PRO A 79 -20.53 -12.09 -5.67
N PRO A 80 -20.40 -12.94 -6.70
CA PRO A 80 -19.59 -12.65 -7.89
C PRO A 80 -20.15 -11.51 -8.76
N SER A 81 -21.37 -11.06 -8.51
CA SER A 81 -22.00 -9.93 -9.19
C SER A 81 -22.75 -9.05 -8.19
N GLY A 82 -22.77 -7.73 -8.44
CA GLY A 82 -23.38 -6.76 -7.51
C GLY A 82 -22.64 -6.67 -6.18
N ASP A 83 -21.32 -6.83 -6.22
CA ASP A 83 -20.41 -6.84 -5.07
C ASP A 83 -19.98 -5.43 -4.62
N TYR A 84 -20.41 -4.39 -5.34
CA TYR A 84 -20.06 -2.99 -5.09
C TYR A 84 -18.54 -2.75 -4.97
N GLY A 85 -17.72 -3.56 -5.65
CA GLY A 85 -16.26 -3.42 -5.63
C GLY A 85 -15.57 -3.97 -4.37
N VAL A 86 -16.15 -4.98 -3.74
CA VAL A 86 -15.57 -5.68 -2.59
C VAL A 86 -15.70 -7.16 -2.85
N ASP A 87 -14.59 -7.89 -2.91
CA ASP A 87 -14.58 -9.34 -3.16
C ASP A 87 -14.55 -10.13 -1.85
N LEU A 88 -13.92 -9.58 -0.80
CA LEU A 88 -13.80 -10.22 0.52
C LEU A 88 -14.07 -9.23 1.65
N ILE A 89 -14.64 -9.74 2.73
CA ILE A 89 -14.81 -9.04 4.01
C ILE A 89 -14.04 -9.82 5.08
N LEU A 90 -13.08 -9.16 5.71
CA LEU A 90 -12.28 -9.72 6.79
C LEU A 90 -12.80 -9.25 8.14
N THR A 91 -12.84 -10.16 9.11
CA THR A 91 -13.13 -9.86 10.52
C THR A 91 -12.12 -10.57 11.40
N ARG A 92 -11.66 -9.91 12.47
CA ARG A 92 -10.76 -10.55 13.43
C ARG A 92 -11.57 -11.09 14.61
N PRO A 93 -11.39 -12.35 15.03
CA PRO A 93 -12.08 -12.89 16.20
C PRO A 93 -11.90 -11.98 17.42
N GLY A 94 -13.00 -11.62 18.08
CA GLY A 94 -13.00 -10.71 19.24
C GLY A 94 -12.88 -9.22 18.91
N SER A 95 -12.86 -8.82 17.63
CA SER A 95 -12.86 -7.41 17.20
C SER A 95 -14.14 -7.09 16.41
N PRO A 96 -14.76 -5.91 16.62
CA PRO A 96 -15.83 -5.42 15.76
C PRO A 96 -15.30 -4.88 14.41
N GLU A 97 -13.98 -4.78 14.24
CA GLU A 97 -13.35 -4.25 13.04
C GLU A 97 -13.64 -5.15 11.82
N ARG A 98 -14.21 -4.54 10.78
CA ARG A 98 -14.45 -5.17 9.48
C ARG A 98 -13.64 -4.46 8.41
N ILE A 99 -13.05 -5.24 7.51
CA ILE A 99 -12.16 -4.75 6.45
C ILE A 99 -12.69 -5.24 5.11
N ALA A 100 -12.99 -4.30 4.20
CA ALA A 100 -13.34 -4.59 2.82
C ALA A 100 -12.07 -4.80 1.99
N VAL A 101 -12.06 -5.81 1.13
CA VAL A 101 -10.94 -6.15 0.26
C VAL A 101 -11.42 -6.27 -1.17
N GLN A 102 -10.76 -5.56 -2.08
CA GLN A 102 -10.85 -5.80 -3.52
C GLN A 102 -9.59 -6.51 -4.01
N ALA A 103 -9.76 -7.64 -4.69
CA ALA A 103 -8.77 -8.37 -5.43
C ALA A 103 -8.78 -7.92 -6.90
N LYS A 104 -7.63 -7.48 -7.42
CA LYS A 104 -7.45 -7.22 -8.86
C LYS A 104 -6.33 -8.11 -9.40
N ARG A 105 -6.70 -9.23 -10.02
CA ARG A 105 -5.74 -10.06 -10.77
C ARG A 105 -5.50 -9.45 -12.14
N TYR A 106 -4.29 -8.95 -12.38
CA TYR A 106 -3.84 -8.44 -13.68
C TYR A 106 -2.48 -9.02 -14.07
N HIS A 107 -2.23 -9.08 -15.37
CA HIS A 107 -0.90 -9.37 -15.89
C HIS A 107 0.07 -8.23 -15.56
N ARG A 108 1.36 -8.55 -15.34
CA ARG A 108 2.39 -7.60 -14.89
C ARG A 108 2.59 -6.37 -15.80
N LYS A 109 2.20 -6.48 -17.07
CA LYS A 109 2.25 -5.37 -18.05
C LYS A 109 1.12 -4.36 -17.88
N HIS A 110 0.10 -4.66 -17.09
CA HIS A 110 -1.04 -3.79 -16.82
C HIS A 110 -1.02 -3.33 -15.37
N THR A 111 -1.33 -2.07 -15.15
CA THR A 111 -1.34 -1.46 -13.82
C THR A 111 -2.76 -1.23 -13.32
N VAL A 112 -2.95 -1.28 -12.00
CA VAL A 112 -4.21 -0.94 -11.36
C VAL A 112 -4.37 0.57 -11.28
N GLY A 113 -5.49 1.06 -11.82
CA GLY A 113 -5.84 2.48 -11.87
C GLY A 113 -6.64 2.96 -10.65
N VAL A 114 -6.96 4.25 -10.64
CA VAL A 114 -7.69 4.95 -9.56
C VAL A 114 -9.06 4.31 -9.30
N ARG A 115 -9.72 3.81 -10.34
CA ARG A 115 -11.05 3.20 -10.27
C ARG A 115 -11.15 2.12 -9.19
N ALA A 116 -10.19 1.21 -9.11
CA ALA A 116 -10.21 0.13 -8.11
C ALA A 116 -10.16 0.66 -6.67
N ILE A 117 -9.48 1.80 -6.45
CA ILE A 117 -9.41 2.43 -5.13
C ILE A 117 -10.76 3.05 -4.77
N GLN A 118 -11.41 3.71 -5.73
CA GLN A 118 -12.70 4.36 -5.53
C GLN A 118 -13.83 3.33 -5.33
N GLU A 119 -13.80 2.24 -6.09
CA GLU A 119 -14.72 1.10 -5.97
C GLU A 119 -14.70 0.54 -4.53
N VAL A 120 -13.54 0.11 -4.04
CA VAL A 120 -13.45 -0.45 -2.68
C VAL A 120 -13.73 0.58 -1.59
N TYR A 121 -13.42 1.87 -1.83
CA TYR A 121 -13.70 2.93 -0.87
C TYR A 121 -15.22 3.09 -0.67
N ALA A 122 -15.99 3.12 -1.77
CA ALA A 122 -17.44 3.17 -1.72
C ALA A 122 -18.03 1.85 -1.17
N GLY A 123 -17.52 0.71 -1.64
CA GLY A 123 -17.96 -0.61 -1.20
C GLY A 123 -17.71 -0.85 0.30
N LYS A 124 -16.61 -0.33 0.85
CA LYS A 124 -16.34 -0.32 2.29
C LYS A 124 -17.52 0.25 3.07
N ASP A 125 -18.03 1.41 2.66
CA ASP A 125 -19.15 2.07 3.35
C ASP A 125 -20.45 1.28 3.16
N TYR A 126 -20.71 0.78 1.95
CA TYR A 126 -21.87 -0.05 1.64
C TYR A 126 -21.96 -1.29 2.55
N TYR A 127 -20.84 -1.97 2.79
CA TYR A 127 -20.79 -3.14 3.66
C TYR A 127 -20.60 -2.81 5.15
N GLY A 128 -20.53 -1.54 5.55
CA GLY A 128 -20.29 -1.15 6.94
C GLY A 128 -18.90 -1.58 7.44
N CYS A 129 -17.90 -1.54 6.57
CA CYS A 129 -16.51 -1.82 6.91
C CYS A 129 -15.80 -0.55 7.38
N SER A 130 -14.89 -0.71 8.33
CA SER A 130 -14.10 0.39 8.89
C SER A 130 -12.87 0.73 8.03
N ARG A 131 -12.36 -0.24 7.27
CA ARG A 131 -11.15 -0.11 6.46
C ARG A 131 -11.31 -0.78 5.11
N ALA A 132 -10.50 -0.36 4.15
CA ALA A 132 -10.46 -0.91 2.80
C ALA A 132 -9.04 -1.28 2.39
N ILE A 133 -8.90 -2.35 1.62
CA ILE A 133 -7.64 -2.80 1.02
C ILE A 133 -7.86 -3.14 -0.45
N VAL A 134 -6.95 -2.75 -1.33
CA VAL A 134 -6.85 -3.33 -2.67
C VAL A 134 -5.60 -4.20 -2.76
N VAL A 135 -5.77 -5.44 -3.20
CA VAL A 135 -4.69 -6.42 -3.37
C VAL A 135 -4.58 -6.78 -4.84
N THR A 136 -3.37 -6.80 -5.40
CA THR A 136 -3.16 -7.11 -6.82
C THR A 136 -1.92 -7.97 -7.06
N THR A 137 -1.98 -8.77 -8.13
CA THR A 137 -0.83 -9.52 -8.68
C THR A 137 0.10 -8.63 -9.52
N SER A 138 -0.25 -7.36 -9.74
CA SER A 138 0.50 -6.38 -10.51
C SER A 138 0.90 -5.17 -9.66
N TYR A 139 1.03 -3.99 -10.28
CA TYR A 139 1.42 -2.74 -9.64
C TYR A 139 0.35 -1.67 -9.82
N PHE A 140 0.33 -0.70 -8.91
CA PHE A 140 -0.55 0.46 -8.97
C PHE A 140 0.07 1.61 -9.76
N THR A 141 -0.74 2.33 -10.51
CA THR A 141 -0.36 3.64 -11.07
C THR A 141 -0.07 4.66 -9.95
N GLU A 142 0.75 5.69 -10.23
CA GLU A 142 1.02 6.73 -9.23
C GLU A 142 -0.25 7.47 -8.78
N ASN A 143 -1.18 7.70 -9.72
CA ASN A 143 -2.49 8.28 -9.39
C ASN A 143 -3.30 7.38 -8.45
N ALA A 144 -3.29 6.05 -8.66
CA ALA A 144 -3.94 5.11 -7.75
C ALA A 144 -3.30 5.15 -6.36
N LYS A 145 -1.96 5.18 -6.27
CA LYS A 145 -1.26 5.31 -4.97
C LYS A 145 -1.60 6.63 -4.27
N GLN A 146 -1.68 7.73 -5.00
CA GLN A 146 -2.09 9.03 -4.44
C GLN A 146 -3.54 9.00 -3.96
N SER A 147 -4.46 8.44 -4.74
CA SER A 147 -5.86 8.25 -4.36
C SER A 147 -5.98 7.41 -3.09
N ALA A 148 -5.25 6.29 -3.02
CA ALA A 148 -5.24 5.40 -1.86
C ALA A 148 -4.80 6.12 -0.58
N ARG A 149 -3.75 6.93 -0.66
CA ARG A 149 -3.30 7.77 0.47
C ARG A 149 -4.35 8.77 0.91
N LYS A 150 -5.01 9.45 -0.03
CA LYS A 150 -6.05 10.46 0.28
C LYS A 150 -7.32 9.85 0.88
N LEU A 151 -7.71 8.67 0.39
CA LEU A 151 -8.93 7.97 0.80
C LEU A 151 -8.72 7.00 1.97
N GLY A 152 -7.49 6.87 2.48
CA GLY A 152 -7.18 5.92 3.56
C GLY A 152 -7.33 4.45 3.17
N VAL A 153 -7.19 4.14 1.89
CA VAL A 153 -7.24 2.76 1.36
C VAL A 153 -5.85 2.16 1.40
N PHE A 154 -5.71 0.97 2.00
CA PHE A 154 -4.45 0.24 1.97
C PHE A 154 -4.26 -0.44 0.61
N ILE A 155 -3.02 -0.51 0.15
CA ILE A 155 -2.68 -1.18 -1.11
C ILE A 155 -1.60 -2.22 -0.86
N ILE A 156 -1.79 -3.39 -1.48
CA ILE A 156 -0.84 -4.50 -1.47
C ILE A 156 -0.56 -4.84 -2.93
N ASP A 157 0.61 -4.44 -3.40
CA ASP A 157 1.10 -4.78 -4.73
C ASP A 157 1.77 -6.15 -4.77
N ARG A 158 2.20 -6.53 -5.97
CA ARG A 158 2.90 -7.77 -6.26
C ARG A 158 4.08 -8.05 -5.32
N ASP A 159 4.94 -7.06 -5.08
CA ASP A 159 6.17 -7.26 -4.33
C ASP A 159 5.87 -7.45 -2.84
N GLN A 160 4.93 -6.65 -2.33
CA GLN A 160 4.41 -6.80 -0.96
C GLN A 160 3.72 -8.17 -0.77
N LEU A 161 2.91 -8.59 -1.75
CA LEU A 161 2.24 -9.90 -1.70
C LEU A 161 3.26 -11.04 -1.71
N ALA A 162 4.32 -10.97 -2.52
CA ALA A 162 5.39 -11.97 -2.55
C ALA A 162 6.15 -12.09 -1.21
N GLU A 163 6.28 -10.99 -0.48
CA GLU A 163 6.87 -11.01 0.87
C GLU A 163 5.97 -11.72 1.86
N GLU A 164 4.66 -11.48 1.79
CA GLU A 164 3.69 -12.16 2.64
C GLU A 164 3.70 -13.68 2.45
N PHE A 165 3.91 -14.15 1.22
CA PHE A 165 4.14 -15.56 0.92
C PHE A 165 5.43 -16.12 1.53
N ARG A 166 6.52 -15.34 1.52
CA ARG A 166 7.82 -15.79 2.05
C ARG A 166 7.79 -16.02 3.55
N HIS A 167 7.07 -15.18 4.28
CA HIS A 167 6.90 -15.34 5.72
C HIS A 167 6.13 -16.62 6.07
N GLN A 168 5.22 -17.08 5.19
CA GLN A 168 4.48 -18.32 5.39
C GLN A 168 5.35 -19.57 5.29
N GLN A 169 6.20 -19.66 4.26
CA GLN A 169 7.06 -20.83 4.03
C GLN A 169 8.05 -21.05 5.19
N LYS A 170 8.56 -19.97 5.79
CA LYS A 170 9.44 -20.04 6.95
C LYS A 170 8.72 -20.50 8.22
N ASN A 171 7.47 -20.09 8.41
CA ASN A 171 6.68 -20.48 9.58
C ASN A 171 6.16 -21.92 9.49
N GLN A 172 5.98 -22.45 8.27
CA GLN A 172 5.63 -23.86 8.04
C GLN A 172 6.79 -24.81 8.27
N HIS A 173 8.04 -24.42 7.98
CA HIS A 173 9.24 -25.24 8.22
C HIS A 173 9.73 -25.23 9.67
N LYS A 174 9.10 -24.45 10.55
CA LYS A 174 9.48 -24.32 11.97
C LYS A 174 8.50 -25.02 12.93
N LYS A 175 7.48 -25.68 12.38
CA LYS A 175 6.61 -26.63 13.07
C LYS A 175 7.02 -28.03 12.66
#